data_AF-A0A661SBZ7-F1
#
_entry.id   AF-A0A661SBZ7-F1
#
_cell.length_a   1.000
_cell.length_b   1.000
_cell.length_c   1.000
_cell.angle_alpha   90.00
_cell.angle_beta   90.00
_cell.angle_gamma   90.00
#
_symmetry.space_group_name_H-M   'P 1'
#
loop_
_entity.id
_entity.type
_entity.pdbx_description
1 polymer ?
#
loop_
_entity_poly.entity_id
_entity_poly.type
_entity_poly.pdbx_seq_one_letter_code
_entity_poly.pdbx_strand_id
1 'polypeptide(L)'
;MYETTAKFKGRGCVTYKRKVSARGRRKNGELKEVKVTLYGWKVWAIYEIETGIPLSIKIDTIEKPDNLHVLAVLEQAKENVRPSSAIDSLVLDRGFLDGKMLYNIDLQGIEFVIPLKRNMEAARDARQLALDHANLPPVTREVSVPRGYGKKRYIEKLLTTLVAVPDLMTCDWFNPQGSKANTTKKDYEPIPLNAVVVKE
;
A
#
# COMPACT_ATOMS: atom_id res chain seq x y z
N MET A 1 1.71 21.97 10.25
CA MET A 1 1.83 20.59 10.77
C MET A 1 2.28 20.71 12.21
N TYR A 2 1.48 20.30 13.19
CA TYR A 2 1.91 20.33 14.59
C TYR A 2 2.85 19.15 14.82
N GLU A 3 4.14 19.42 15.06
CA GLU A 3 5.11 18.37 15.32
C GLU A 3 4.99 17.91 16.78
N THR A 4 4.80 16.61 16.96
CA THR A 4 4.83 15.95 18.26
C THR A 4 6.24 16.05 18.85
N THR A 5 6.33 16.47 20.11
CA THR A 5 7.61 16.84 20.74
C THR A 5 8.06 15.82 21.78
N ALA A 6 9.29 16.03 22.25
CA ALA A 6 9.87 15.33 23.39
C ALA A 6 9.17 15.59 24.76
N LYS A 7 7.98 16.20 24.80
CA LYS A 7 7.23 16.46 26.04
C LYS A 7 5.96 15.64 26.22
N PHE A 8 5.42 15.03 25.16
CA PHE A 8 4.18 14.25 25.27
C PHE A 8 4.37 12.88 25.94
N LYS A 9 3.50 12.51 26.89
CA LYS A 9 3.54 11.22 27.58
C LYS A 9 3.09 10.09 26.63
N GLY A 10 3.74 8.92 26.72
CA GLY A 10 3.36 7.72 25.95
C GLY A 10 3.72 7.75 24.47
N ARG A 11 4.56 8.69 24.03
CA ARG A 11 4.99 8.83 22.64
C ARG A 11 6.12 7.86 22.28
N GLY A 12 6.17 7.51 21.01
CA GLY A 12 7.30 6.85 20.38
C GLY A 12 8.39 7.79 19.90
N CYS A 13 9.47 7.23 19.36
CA CYS A 13 10.48 8.00 18.62
C CYS A 13 11.19 7.20 17.51
N VAL A 14 11.47 7.87 16.39
CA VAL A 14 12.28 7.33 15.29
C VAL A 14 13.37 8.33 14.95
N THR A 15 14.61 7.86 14.85
CA THR A 15 15.74 8.69 14.41
C THR A 15 16.20 8.23 13.04
N TYR A 16 16.27 9.15 12.08
CA TYR A 16 16.79 8.87 10.75
C TYR A 16 17.76 9.97 10.29
N LYS A 17 18.56 9.61 9.31
CA LYS A 17 19.54 10.51 8.69
C LYS A 17 18.87 11.26 7.55
N ARG A 18 18.90 12.59 7.59
CA ARG A 18 18.39 13.47 6.54
C ARG A 18 19.53 14.32 5.98
N LYS A 19 19.67 14.34 4.66
CA LYS A 19 20.56 15.30 3.99
C LYS A 19 19.86 16.66 3.96
N VAL A 20 20.50 17.66 4.57
CA VAL A 20 20.02 19.04 4.56
C VAL A 20 21.08 19.93 3.92
N SER A 21 20.66 20.87 3.09
CA SER A 21 21.56 21.89 2.54
C SER A 21 22.01 22.82 3.66
N ALA A 22 23.29 22.76 4.04
CA ALA A 22 23.84 23.70 4.99
C ALA A 22 24.28 24.96 4.24
N ARG A 23 23.73 26.14 4.58
CA ARG A 23 24.31 27.42 4.16
C ARG A 23 25.59 27.66 4.97
N GLY A 24 26.73 27.18 4.47
CA GLY A 24 28.05 27.51 5.00
C GLY A 24 28.58 28.82 4.40
N ARG A 25 29.37 29.58 5.18
CA ARG A 25 29.99 30.87 4.80
C ARG A 25 31.03 30.75 3.66
N ARG A 26 31.37 29.53 3.21
CA ARG A 26 32.20 29.25 2.04
C ARG A 26 31.44 28.26 1.15
N LYS A 27 31.03 28.74 -0.02
CA LYS A 27 30.34 28.06 -1.13
C LYS A 27 28.96 27.44 -0.81
N ASN A 28 27.96 27.92 -1.54
CA ASN A 28 26.61 27.37 -1.56
C ASN A 28 26.62 25.88 -1.93
N GLY A 29 25.93 25.03 -1.16
CA GLY A 29 25.39 23.77 -1.68
C GLY A 29 25.92 22.46 -1.11
N GLU A 30 26.81 22.45 -0.10
CA GLU A 30 27.24 21.18 0.48
C GLU A 30 26.11 20.57 1.35
N LEU A 31 25.60 19.40 0.93
CA LEU A 31 24.59 18.64 1.65
C LEU A 31 25.23 17.97 2.87
N LYS A 32 24.88 18.43 4.07
CA LYS A 32 25.31 17.77 5.32
C LYS A 32 24.25 16.77 5.77
N GLU A 33 24.71 15.61 6.21
CA GLU A 33 23.84 14.60 6.81
C GLU A 33 23.61 14.95 8.28
N VAL A 34 22.35 15.18 8.65
CA VAL A 34 21.94 15.50 10.02
C VAL A 34 21.01 14.40 10.52
N LYS A 35 21.20 13.98 11.77
CA LYS A 35 20.27 13.06 12.45
C LYS A 35 19.04 13.84 12.90
N VAL A 36 17.86 13.43 12.44
CA VAL A 36 16.58 14.00 12.82
C VAL A 36 15.81 12.96 13.63
N THR A 37 15.35 13.35 14.81
CA THR A 37 14.50 12.53 15.67
C THR A 37 13.07 13.04 15.60
N LEU A 38 12.16 12.19 15.15
CA LEU A 38 10.72 12.42 15.21
C LEU A 38 10.14 11.70 16.40
N TYR A 39 9.20 12.35 17.09
CA TYR A 39 8.39 11.72 18.11
C TYR A 39 6.96 11.58 17.61
N GLY A 40 6.19 10.62 18.11
CA GLY A 40 4.76 10.55 17.78
C GLY A 40 4.17 9.15 17.88
N TRP A 41 3.06 8.99 17.15
CA TRP A 41 2.28 7.76 17.05
C TRP A 41 1.95 7.49 15.59
N LYS A 42 1.59 6.25 15.31
CA LYS A 42 0.98 5.81 14.06
C LYS A 42 -0.44 5.37 14.32
N VAL A 43 -1.29 5.54 13.32
CA VAL A 43 -2.68 5.15 13.34
C VAL A 43 -2.89 4.14 12.22
N TRP A 44 -3.51 3.02 12.57
CA TRP A 44 -4.01 2.01 11.64
C TRP A 44 -5.51 2.08 11.69
N ALA A 45 -6.14 2.23 10.53
CA ALA A 45 -7.58 2.37 10.46
C ALA A 45 -8.10 1.63 9.22
N ILE A 46 -9.24 0.96 9.38
CA ILE A 46 -10.01 0.38 8.28
C ILE A 46 -11.26 1.24 8.14
N TYR A 47 -11.54 1.63 6.90
CA TYR A 47 -12.72 2.40 6.53
C TYR A 47 -13.52 1.62 5.51
N GLU A 48 -14.84 1.74 5.56
CA GLU A 48 -15.69 1.36 4.45
C GLU A 48 -15.51 2.40 3.33
N ILE A 49 -15.29 1.95 2.09
CA ILE A 49 -14.77 2.77 0.99
C ILE A 49 -15.83 3.76 0.48
N GLU A 50 -17.10 3.35 0.40
CA GLU A 50 -18.16 4.16 -0.21
C GLU A 50 -18.60 5.30 0.72
N THR A 51 -18.78 5.01 2.00
CA THR A 51 -19.27 5.93 3.03
C THR A 51 -18.15 6.66 3.76
N GLY A 52 -16.93 6.12 3.75
CA GLY A 52 -15.79 6.64 4.51
C GLY A 52 -15.91 6.41 6.03
N ILE A 53 -16.84 5.55 6.48
CA ILE A 53 -17.04 5.28 7.90
C ILE A 53 -15.87 4.44 8.43
N PRO A 54 -15.17 4.89 9.50
CA PRO A 54 -14.14 4.07 10.14
C PRO A 54 -14.79 2.87 10.83
N LEU A 55 -14.40 1.66 10.41
CA LEU A 55 -14.83 0.40 11.00
C LEU A 55 -14.01 0.05 12.24
N SER A 56 -12.70 0.30 12.22
CA SER A 56 -11.82 0.04 13.36
C SER A 56 -10.57 0.91 13.30
N ILE A 57 -10.01 1.21 14.47
CA ILE A 57 -8.80 2.02 14.61
C ILE A 57 -7.91 1.42 15.70
N LYS A 58 -6.59 1.41 15.46
CA LYS A 58 -5.58 1.15 16.47
C LYS A 58 -4.49 2.22 16.41
N ILE A 59 -3.99 2.62 17.57
CA ILE A 59 -2.95 3.62 17.71
C ILE A 59 -1.79 2.99 18.48
N ASP A 60 -0.57 3.20 18.00
CA ASP A 60 0.65 2.77 18.69
C ASP A 60 1.78 3.77 18.43
N THR A 61 2.91 3.57 19.08
CA THR A 61 4.07 4.44 18.98
C THR A 61 4.71 4.40 17.58
N ILE A 62 5.32 5.52 17.18
CA ILE A 62 5.81 5.72 15.79
C ILE A 62 6.89 4.73 15.34
N GLU A 63 7.66 4.15 16.27
CA GLU A 63 8.70 3.16 15.96
C GLU A 63 8.16 1.79 15.58
N LYS A 64 6.87 1.53 15.81
CA LYS A 64 6.27 0.24 15.49
C LYS A 64 6.22 0.02 13.97
N PRO A 65 6.48 -1.21 13.51
CA PRO A 65 6.32 -1.57 12.11
C PRO A 65 4.88 -1.38 11.61
N ASP A 66 4.72 -0.96 10.35
CA ASP A 66 3.40 -0.69 9.77
C ASP A 66 2.57 -1.97 9.61
N ASN A 67 3.17 -3.14 9.44
CA ASN A 67 2.44 -4.41 9.34
C ASN A 67 1.97 -4.98 10.69
N LEU A 68 2.42 -4.43 11.83
CA LEU A 68 2.22 -5.05 13.15
C LEU A 68 0.74 -5.21 13.53
N HIS A 69 -0.06 -4.19 13.26
CA HIS A 69 -1.43 -4.10 13.78
C HIS A 69 -2.51 -4.45 12.76
N VAL A 70 -2.15 -4.73 11.50
CA VAL A 70 -3.12 -4.91 10.40
C VAL A 70 -4.13 -6.01 10.73
N LEU A 71 -3.66 -7.20 11.12
CA LEU A 71 -4.55 -8.31 11.47
C LEU A 71 -5.44 -8.01 12.67
N ALA A 72 -4.91 -7.35 13.70
CA ALA A 72 -5.68 -6.98 14.89
C ALA A 72 -6.77 -5.94 14.57
N VAL A 73 -6.46 -4.98 13.70
CA VAL A 73 -7.40 -3.95 13.23
C VAL A 73 -8.48 -4.60 12.36
N LEU A 74 -8.11 -5.56 11.50
CA LEU A 74 -9.04 -6.33 10.68
C LEU A 74 -10.00 -7.18 11.52
N GLU A 75 -9.51 -7.89 12.53
CA GLU A 75 -10.38 -8.65 13.44
C GLU A 75 -11.36 -7.74 14.20
N GLN A 76 -10.89 -6.58 14.69
CA GLN A 76 -11.78 -5.60 15.31
C GLN A 76 -12.83 -5.07 14.32
N ALA A 77 -12.47 -4.84 13.05
CA ALA A 77 -13.42 -4.40 12.03
C ALA A 77 -14.48 -5.46 11.77
N LYS A 78 -14.08 -6.74 11.65
CA LYS A 78 -14.99 -7.89 11.48
C LYS A 78 -15.97 -7.99 12.64
N GLU A 79 -15.52 -7.79 13.87
CA GLU A 79 -16.40 -7.81 15.03
C GLU A 79 -17.39 -6.63 15.02
N ASN A 80 -16.93 -5.43 14.67
CA ASN A 80 -17.76 -4.23 14.68
C ASN A 80 -18.90 -4.25 13.64
N VAL A 81 -18.76 -5.00 12.54
CA VAL A 81 -19.81 -5.12 11.51
C VAL A 81 -20.77 -6.30 11.75
N ARG A 82 -20.46 -7.19 12.71
CA ARG A 82 -21.34 -8.29 13.08
C ARG A 82 -22.56 -7.81 13.89
N PRO A 83 -23.68 -8.53 13.82
CA PRO A 83 -23.96 -9.69 12.94
C PRO A 83 -24.44 -9.30 11.53
N SER A 84 -24.63 -8.00 11.27
CA SER A 84 -25.39 -7.51 10.12
C SER A 84 -24.63 -7.58 8.79
N SER A 85 -23.30 -7.68 8.83
CA SER A 85 -22.45 -7.66 7.62
C SER A 85 -21.14 -8.42 7.84
N ALA A 86 -20.42 -8.63 6.73
CA ALA A 86 -19.09 -9.23 6.71
C ALA A 86 -18.15 -8.40 5.82
N ILE A 87 -16.85 -8.50 6.06
CA ILE A 87 -15.83 -7.88 5.22
C ILE A 87 -15.43 -8.89 4.16
N ASP A 88 -15.73 -8.58 2.90
CA ASP A 88 -15.47 -9.45 1.75
C ASP A 88 -14.16 -9.10 1.04
N SER A 89 -13.83 -7.80 0.97
CA SER A 89 -12.61 -7.33 0.32
C SER A 89 -11.89 -6.23 1.10
N LEU A 90 -10.58 -6.11 0.87
CA LEU A 90 -9.70 -5.16 1.55
C LEU A 90 -8.70 -4.52 0.58
N VAL A 91 -8.68 -3.18 0.52
CA VAL A 91 -7.67 -2.43 -0.23
C VAL A 91 -6.59 -1.94 0.72
N LEU A 92 -5.34 -2.30 0.45
CA LEU A 92 -4.19 -1.98 1.28
C LEU A 92 -3.24 -1.02 0.55
N ASP A 93 -2.64 -0.10 1.30
CA ASP A 93 -1.52 0.66 0.76
C ASP A 93 -0.27 -0.21 0.63
N ARG A 94 0.61 0.15 -0.31
CA ARG A 94 1.90 -0.50 -0.53
C ARG A 94 2.82 -0.53 0.70
N GLY A 95 2.64 0.40 1.64
CA GLY A 95 3.34 0.39 2.93
C GLY A 95 3.12 -0.89 3.74
N PHE A 96 2.04 -1.62 3.47
CA PHE A 96 1.66 -2.87 4.14
C PHE A 96 2.01 -4.13 3.31
N LEU A 97 2.88 -4.01 2.30
CA LEU A 97 3.31 -5.15 1.49
C LEU A 97 4.18 -6.11 2.33
N ASP A 98 3.53 -7.07 2.99
CA ASP A 98 4.13 -8.16 3.75
C ASP A 98 3.41 -9.47 3.38
N GLY A 99 4.08 -10.33 2.63
CA GLY A 99 3.42 -11.49 2.04
C GLY A 99 2.94 -12.53 3.05
N LYS A 100 3.58 -12.63 4.23
CA LYS A 100 3.06 -13.50 5.31
C LYS A 100 1.72 -12.97 5.83
N MET A 101 1.63 -11.66 6.05
CA MET A 101 0.41 -11.01 6.52
C MET A 101 -0.69 -11.14 5.46
N LEU A 102 -0.39 -10.87 4.19
CA LEU A 102 -1.35 -10.99 3.08
C LEU A 102 -1.85 -12.43 2.93
N TYR A 103 -0.96 -13.42 3.05
CA TYR A 103 -1.35 -14.84 3.02
C TYR A 103 -2.30 -15.21 4.17
N ASN A 104 -2.12 -14.64 5.36
CA ASN A 104 -3.06 -14.84 6.46
C ASN A 104 -4.42 -14.17 6.25
N ILE A 105 -4.50 -13.12 5.43
CA ILE A 105 -5.77 -12.47 5.06
C ILE A 105 -6.49 -13.36 4.03
N ASP A 106 -5.74 -13.86 3.05
CA ASP A 106 -6.25 -14.80 2.03
C ASP A 106 -6.84 -16.07 2.64
N LEU A 107 -6.16 -16.67 3.64
CA LEU A 107 -6.67 -17.83 4.38
C LEU A 107 -8.01 -17.58 5.10
N GLN A 108 -8.40 -16.33 5.34
CA GLN A 108 -9.69 -15.97 5.93
C GLN A 108 -10.80 -15.84 4.89
N GLY A 109 -10.48 -15.99 3.60
CA GLY A 109 -11.42 -15.83 2.49
C GLY A 109 -11.72 -14.37 2.15
N ILE A 110 -10.83 -13.44 2.50
CA ILE A 110 -10.99 -12.01 2.19
C ILE A 110 -10.14 -11.68 0.96
N GLU A 111 -10.78 -11.16 -0.09
CA GLU A 111 -10.07 -10.68 -1.27
C GLU A 111 -9.26 -9.42 -0.93
N PHE A 112 -7.98 -9.37 -1.30
CA PHE A 112 -7.17 -8.17 -1.05
C PHE A 112 -6.62 -7.58 -2.34
N VAL A 113 -6.45 -6.26 -2.34
CA VAL A 113 -5.81 -5.51 -3.42
C VAL A 113 -4.67 -4.67 -2.86
N ILE A 114 -3.48 -4.80 -3.44
CA ILE A 114 -2.32 -4.01 -3.04
C ILE A 114 -1.53 -3.48 -4.26
N PRO A 115 -1.19 -2.19 -4.31
CA PRO A 115 -0.47 -1.62 -5.44
C PRO A 115 1.04 -1.94 -5.38
N LEU A 116 1.58 -2.52 -6.45
CA LEU A 116 3.00 -2.86 -6.55
C LEU A 116 3.88 -1.68 -6.98
N LYS A 117 5.17 -1.70 -6.59
CA LYS A 117 6.16 -0.72 -7.10
C LYS A 117 6.53 -1.06 -8.52
N ARG A 118 6.74 -0.04 -9.36
CA ARG A 118 7.16 -0.20 -10.77
C ARG A 118 8.43 -1.04 -10.96
N ASN A 119 9.35 -1.01 -10.00
CA ASN A 119 10.62 -1.72 -10.08
C ASN A 119 10.58 -3.14 -9.50
N MET A 120 9.45 -3.61 -8.96
CA MET A 120 9.30 -5.00 -8.54
C MET A 120 9.19 -5.91 -9.77
N GLU A 121 9.75 -7.11 -9.69
CA GLU A 121 9.73 -8.09 -10.76
C GLU A 121 8.30 -8.44 -11.18
N ALA A 122 7.43 -8.78 -10.22
CA ALA A 122 6.00 -8.99 -10.45
C ALA A 122 5.32 -7.83 -11.22
N ALA A 123 5.66 -6.58 -10.88
CA ALA A 123 5.07 -5.43 -11.57
C ALA A 123 5.61 -5.22 -13.00
N ARG A 124 6.83 -5.68 -13.28
CA ARG A 124 7.43 -5.65 -14.62
C ARG A 124 6.86 -6.77 -15.47
N ASP A 125 6.77 -7.96 -14.90
CA ASP A 125 6.25 -9.17 -15.53
C ASP A 125 4.78 -9.00 -15.92
N ALA A 126 3.94 -8.57 -14.97
CA ALA A 126 2.53 -8.27 -15.25
C ALA A 126 2.36 -7.25 -16.40
N ARG A 127 3.20 -6.21 -16.46
CA ARG A 127 3.15 -5.24 -17.58
C ARG A 127 3.56 -5.85 -18.90
N GLN A 128 4.57 -6.71 -18.89
CA GLN A 128 5.04 -7.39 -20.10
C GLN A 128 3.96 -8.33 -20.63
N LEU A 129 3.35 -9.13 -19.76
CA LEU A 129 2.21 -10.00 -20.10
C LEU A 129 1.01 -9.19 -20.58
N ALA A 130 0.73 -8.05 -19.95
CA ALA A 130 -0.37 -7.18 -20.38
C ALA A 130 -0.19 -6.60 -21.79
N LEU A 131 0.99 -6.63 -22.40
CA LEU A 131 1.19 -6.25 -23.81
C LEU A 131 0.67 -7.31 -24.78
N ASP A 132 0.46 -8.55 -24.33
CA ASP A 132 -0.15 -9.62 -25.13
C ASP A 132 -1.67 -9.42 -25.24
N HIS A 133 -2.04 -8.47 -26.10
CA HIS A 133 -3.42 -8.11 -26.38
C HIS A 133 -4.24 -9.24 -27.06
N ALA A 134 -3.58 -10.27 -27.59
CA ALA A 134 -4.27 -11.39 -28.23
C ALA A 134 -4.94 -12.29 -27.18
N ASN A 135 -4.28 -12.49 -26.05
CA ASN A 135 -4.77 -13.37 -24.97
C ASN A 135 -5.43 -12.59 -23.82
N LEU A 136 -5.04 -11.33 -23.61
CA LEU A 136 -5.53 -10.50 -22.50
C LEU A 136 -6.17 -9.21 -23.03
N PRO A 137 -7.46 -9.26 -23.46
CA PRO A 137 -8.11 -8.11 -24.06
C PRO A 137 -8.24 -6.96 -23.04
N PRO A 138 -7.83 -5.73 -23.42
CA PRO A 138 -7.95 -4.58 -22.54
C PRO A 138 -9.42 -4.14 -22.37
N VAL A 139 -9.77 -3.70 -21.16
CA VAL A 139 -11.05 -3.08 -20.84
C VAL A 139 -10.84 -1.58 -20.65
N THR A 140 -11.58 -0.77 -21.39
CA THR A 140 -11.47 0.69 -21.34
C THR A 140 -12.71 1.29 -20.69
N ARG A 141 -12.53 2.24 -19.79
CA ARG A 141 -13.61 3.09 -19.27
C ARG A 141 -13.30 4.56 -19.54
N GLU A 142 -14.32 5.34 -19.86
CA GLU A 142 -14.23 6.80 -19.95
C GLU A 142 -15.06 7.41 -18.81
N VAL A 143 -14.44 8.30 -18.03
CA VAL A 143 -15.10 9.03 -16.94
C VAL A 143 -14.92 10.53 -17.15
N SER A 144 -16.02 11.27 -17.14
CA SER A 144 -16.00 12.74 -17.20
C SER A 144 -15.87 13.31 -15.79
N VAL A 145 -14.75 13.94 -15.48
CA VAL A 145 -14.46 14.52 -14.16
C VAL A 145 -14.50 16.05 -14.27
N PRO A 146 -15.35 16.75 -13.49
CA PRO A 146 -15.31 18.20 -13.43
C PRO A 146 -14.04 18.66 -12.68
N ARG A 147 -13.23 19.47 -13.33
CA ARG A 147 -12.03 20.11 -12.77
C ARG A 147 -12.23 21.62 -12.64
N GLY A 148 -11.47 22.23 -11.73
CA GLY A 148 -11.54 23.68 -11.48
C GLY A 148 -12.76 24.11 -10.68
N TYR A 149 -12.87 25.42 -10.43
CA TYR A 149 -13.95 26.02 -9.65
C TYR A 149 -14.46 27.31 -10.31
N GLY A 150 -15.75 27.61 -10.15
CA GLY A 150 -16.39 28.80 -10.70
C GLY A 150 -16.30 28.88 -12.23
N LYS A 151 -15.97 30.09 -12.75
CA LYS A 151 -15.86 30.35 -14.20
C LYS A 151 -14.73 29.59 -14.90
N LYS A 152 -13.83 28.94 -14.16
CA LYS A 152 -12.74 28.10 -14.69
C LYS A 152 -13.04 26.61 -14.59
N ARG A 153 -14.30 26.22 -14.31
CA ARG A 153 -14.71 24.83 -14.33
C ARG A 153 -14.68 24.29 -15.75
N TYR A 154 -14.02 23.17 -15.97
CA TYR A 154 -14.04 22.44 -17.24
C TYR A 154 -14.26 20.95 -16.97
N ILE A 155 -14.68 20.22 -18.00
CA ILE A 155 -14.86 18.77 -17.93
C ILE A 155 -13.61 18.14 -18.53
N GLU A 156 -12.90 17.35 -17.73
CA GLU A 156 -11.79 16.51 -18.18
C GLU A 156 -12.34 15.10 -18.44
N LYS A 157 -12.08 14.57 -19.64
CA LYS A 157 -12.38 13.17 -19.96
C LYS A 157 -11.17 12.33 -19.58
N LEU A 158 -11.32 11.49 -18.57
CA LEU A 158 -10.32 10.51 -18.16
C LEU A 158 -10.63 9.18 -18.82
N LEU A 159 -9.80 8.77 -19.76
CA LEU A 159 -9.82 7.43 -20.33
C LEU A 159 -8.91 6.56 -19.47
N THR A 160 -9.42 5.43 -18.98
CA THR A 160 -8.64 4.45 -18.21
C THR A 160 -8.71 3.09 -18.87
N THR A 161 -7.57 2.54 -19.28
CA THR A 161 -7.44 1.21 -19.88
C THR A 161 -6.81 0.24 -18.88
N LEU A 162 -7.50 -0.86 -18.63
CA LEU A 162 -7.10 -1.93 -17.71
C LEU A 162 -6.86 -3.23 -18.47
N VAL A 163 -5.86 -4.00 -18.03
CA VAL A 163 -5.65 -5.38 -18.49
C VAL A 163 -5.55 -6.28 -17.26
N ALA A 164 -6.39 -7.32 -17.21
CA ALA A 164 -6.28 -8.36 -16.20
C ALA A 164 -5.23 -9.38 -16.65
N VAL A 165 -4.30 -9.70 -15.75
CA VAL A 165 -3.24 -10.68 -15.94
C VAL A 165 -3.43 -11.76 -14.87
N PRO A 166 -3.98 -12.93 -15.23
CA PRO A 166 -4.17 -14.01 -14.27
C PRO A 166 -2.85 -14.71 -13.93
N ASP A 167 -2.84 -15.43 -12.82
CA ASP A 167 -1.83 -16.44 -12.48
C ASP A 167 -0.37 -15.95 -12.52
N LEU A 168 -0.11 -14.75 -11.98
CA LEU A 168 1.23 -14.20 -11.89
C LEU A 168 2.06 -14.96 -10.85
N MET A 169 3.06 -15.70 -11.33
CA MET A 169 3.93 -16.56 -10.52
C MET A 169 5.16 -15.84 -9.94
N THR A 170 5.42 -14.59 -10.34
CA THR A 170 6.60 -13.80 -9.92
C THR A 170 6.42 -13.12 -8.56
N CYS A 171 5.39 -13.51 -7.81
CA CYS A 171 5.04 -13.00 -6.49
C CYS A 171 5.61 -13.85 -5.33
N ASP A 172 6.88 -14.26 -5.43
CA ASP A 172 7.60 -15.08 -4.45
C ASP A 172 7.48 -14.61 -2.98
N TRP A 173 7.29 -13.31 -2.78
CA TRP A 173 7.11 -12.73 -1.44
C TRP A 173 5.80 -13.16 -0.78
N PHE A 174 4.78 -13.54 -1.56
CA PHE A 174 3.47 -14.01 -1.09
C PHE A 174 3.51 -15.50 -0.78
N ASN A 175 3.77 -15.83 0.49
CA ASN A 175 3.83 -17.21 0.98
C ASN A 175 3.70 -17.23 2.52
N PRO A 176 3.47 -18.42 3.14
CA PRO A 176 3.29 -18.54 4.59
C PRO A 176 4.45 -18.00 5.45
N GLN A 177 5.66 -17.97 4.89
CA GLN A 177 6.89 -17.50 5.55
C GLN A 177 7.30 -16.08 5.14
N GLY A 178 6.54 -15.45 4.24
CA GLY A 178 6.85 -14.14 3.65
C GLY A 178 8.27 -14.10 3.09
N SER A 179 8.98 -13.00 3.35
CA SER A 179 10.35 -12.78 2.87
C SER A 179 11.42 -13.74 3.45
N LYS A 180 11.05 -14.65 4.36
CA LYS A 180 11.98 -15.66 4.92
C LYS A 180 11.97 -16.97 4.12
N ALA A 181 11.06 -17.14 3.17
CA ALA A 181 11.06 -18.32 2.31
C ALA A 181 12.32 -18.36 1.45
N ASN A 182 12.88 -19.56 1.28
CA ASN A 182 13.94 -19.78 0.30
C ASN A 182 13.30 -20.09 -1.05
N THR A 183 12.99 -19.04 -1.81
CA THR A 183 12.31 -19.13 -3.11
C THR A 183 13.23 -19.62 -4.23
N THR A 184 14.53 -19.72 -3.97
CA THR A 184 15.52 -20.24 -4.92
C THR A 184 15.65 -21.77 -4.93
N LYS A 185 14.92 -22.47 -4.05
CA LYS A 185 14.94 -23.94 -4.05
C LYS A 185 14.20 -24.49 -5.27
N LYS A 186 14.66 -25.63 -5.76
CA LYS A 186 14.07 -26.30 -6.93
C LYS A 186 12.65 -26.82 -6.70
N ASP A 187 12.28 -27.08 -5.45
CA ASP A 187 10.97 -27.57 -5.01
C ASP A 187 10.05 -26.42 -4.54
N TYR A 188 10.45 -25.16 -4.76
CA TYR A 188 9.58 -24.03 -4.42
C TYR A 188 8.47 -23.89 -5.45
N GLU A 189 7.23 -24.00 -4.97
CA GLU A 189 6.02 -23.73 -5.77
C GLU A 189 5.48 -22.34 -5.41
N PRO A 190 5.52 -21.37 -6.34
CA PRO A 190 4.95 -20.05 -6.12
C PRO A 190 3.42 -20.13 -6.07
N ILE A 191 2.82 -19.25 -5.27
CA ILE A 191 1.37 -19.12 -5.19
C ILE A 191 0.95 -18.04 -6.21
N PRO A 192 0.09 -18.36 -7.19
CA PRO A 192 -0.32 -17.40 -8.19
C PRO A 192 -1.09 -16.24 -7.56
N LEU A 193 -0.83 -15.02 -8.07
CA LEU A 193 -1.66 -13.85 -7.79
C LEU A 193 -2.17 -13.25 -9.09
N ASN A 194 -3.37 -12.69 -9.06
CA ASN A 194 -3.88 -11.93 -10.19
C ASN A 194 -3.34 -10.50 -10.14
N ALA A 195 -3.08 -9.92 -11.31
CA ALA A 195 -2.66 -8.54 -11.44
C ALA A 195 -3.60 -7.76 -12.36
N VAL A 196 -3.84 -6.49 -12.01
CA VAL A 196 -4.54 -5.54 -12.88
C VAL A 196 -3.53 -4.45 -13.28
N VAL A 197 -3.28 -4.33 -14.58
CA VAL A 197 -2.35 -3.35 -15.13
C VAL A 197 -3.14 -2.18 -15.71
N VAL A 198 -2.89 -0.99 -15.16
CA VAL A 198 -3.39 0.28 -15.72
C VAL A 198 -2.41 0.76 -16.79
N LYS A 199 -2.88 0.95 -18.02
CA LYS A 199 -2.04 1.38 -19.16
C LYS A 199 -2.01 2.89 -19.32
N GLU A 200 -3.18 3.52 -19.35
CA GLU A 200 -3.42 4.98 -19.45
C GLU A 200 -4.73 5.27 -18.73
#